data_AF-A0A1I2U1N5-F1
#
_entry.id   AF-A0A1I2U1N5-F1
#
_cell.length_a   1.000
_cell.length_b   1.000
_cell.length_c   1.000
_cell.angle_alpha   90.00
_cell.angle_beta   90.00
_cell.angle_gamma   90.00
#
_symmetry.space_group_name_H-M   'P 1'
#
loop_
_entity.id
_entity.type
_entity.pdbx_description
1 polymer ?
#
loop_
_entity_poly.entity_id
_entity_poly.type
_entity_poly.pdbx_seq_one_letter_code
_entity_poly.pdbx_strand_id
1 'polypeptide(L)'
;MVLFVNACVRGESRTKHLAETLLEMIADNYGMLTSVALDPIEKKPLRRFMPGSLILSVGSYGCNLRCPFCQNYSISWSEEVKYEIVSERPIDFEIINTLCCITVYVKINISQKEKLKAYI
;
A
#
# COMPACT_ATOMS: atom_id res chain seq x y z
N MET A 1 -5.87 -7.62 -10.81
CA MET A 1 -4.76 -7.01 -11.60
C MET A 1 -4.20 -5.86 -10.78
N VAL A 2 -2.95 -5.98 -10.36
CA VAL A 2 -2.25 -4.98 -9.53
C VAL A 2 -1.38 -4.14 -10.44
N LEU A 3 -1.55 -2.82 -10.43
CA LEU A 3 -0.62 -1.92 -11.10
C LEU A 3 0.34 -1.34 -10.06
N PHE A 4 1.63 -1.63 -10.24
CA PHE A 4 2.68 -1.05 -9.44
C PHE A 4 3.18 0.20 -10.15
N VAL A 5 3.08 1.34 -9.48
CA VAL A 5 3.77 2.57 -9.91
C VAL A 5 4.84 2.82 -8.85
N ASN A 6 6.06 2.36 -9.13
CA ASN A 6 7.21 2.35 -8.22
C ASN A 6 6.99 1.56 -6.92
N ALA A 7 7.06 0.24 -7.03
CA ALA A 7 6.99 -0.67 -5.90
C ALA A 7 8.36 -1.28 -5.56
N CYS A 8 8.69 -1.28 -4.26
CA CYS A 8 9.65 -2.16 -3.64
C CYS A 8 9.07 -3.59 -3.62
N VAL A 9 9.79 -4.55 -4.19
CA VAL A 9 9.34 -5.95 -4.24
C VAL A 9 9.40 -6.57 -2.82
N ARG A 10 8.52 -7.55 -2.55
CA ARG A 10 8.51 -8.32 -1.30
C ARG A 10 9.93 -8.76 -0.93
N GLY A 11 10.41 -8.36 0.25
CA GLY A 11 11.76 -8.70 0.71
C GLY A 11 12.83 -7.64 0.41
N GLU A 12 12.50 -6.43 -0.04
CA GLU A 12 13.46 -5.32 -0.20
C GLU A 12 13.19 -4.12 0.73
N SER A 13 12.26 -4.24 1.68
CA SER A 13 11.98 -3.17 2.66
C SER A 13 13.24 -2.71 3.38
N ARG A 14 13.37 -1.39 3.60
CA ARG A 14 14.44 -0.79 4.41
C ARG A 14 14.36 -1.25 5.88
N THR A 15 13.15 -1.54 6.34
CA THR A 15 12.82 -1.91 7.71
C THR A 15 12.32 -3.36 7.72
N LYS A 16 13.11 -4.25 8.31
CA LYS A 16 12.81 -5.67 8.44
C LYS A 16 13.25 -6.16 9.80
N HIS A 17 12.46 -7.05 10.37
CA HIS A 17 12.85 -7.83 11.53
C HIS A 17 12.76 -9.32 11.20
N LEU A 18 13.55 -10.11 11.92
CA LEU A 18 13.39 -11.56 11.92
C LEU A 18 12.14 -11.86 12.76
N ALA A 19 11.11 -12.40 12.13
CA ALA A 19 9.99 -12.94 12.89
C ALA A 19 10.49 -14.23 13.57
N GLU A 20 10.84 -14.14 14.87
CA GLU A 20 11.38 -15.27 15.65
C GLU A 20 10.49 -16.51 15.58
N THR A 21 9.18 -16.30 15.40
CA THR A 21 8.16 -17.35 15.31
C THR A 21 8.12 -18.06 13.96
N LEU A 22 8.65 -17.44 12.89
CA LEU A 22 8.53 -17.95 11.51
C LEU A 22 9.87 -18.19 10.82
N LEU A 23 11.01 -17.78 11.41
CA LEU A 23 12.33 -17.79 10.76
C LEU A 23 12.34 -17.11 9.38
N GLU A 24 11.41 -16.17 9.17
CA GLU A 24 11.26 -15.41 7.94
C GLU A 24 11.55 -13.92 8.21
N MET A 25 12.17 -13.26 7.21
CA MET A 25 12.31 -11.80 7.23
C MET A 25 10.99 -11.16 6.82
N ILE A 26 10.39 -10.39 7.72
CA ILE A 26 9.16 -9.65 7.48
C ILE A 26 9.47 -8.16 7.48
N ALA A 27 8.80 -7.39 6.64
CA ALA A 27 8.93 -5.94 6.64
C ALA A 27 8.21 -5.34 7.85
N ASP A 28 8.80 -4.35 8.52
CA ASP A 28 8.22 -3.77 9.75
C ASP A 28 6.89 -3.05 9.50
N ASN A 29 6.68 -2.60 8.25
CA ASN A 29 5.45 -1.97 7.79
C ASN A 29 4.41 -2.98 7.28
N TYR A 30 4.66 -4.28 7.38
CA TYR A 30 3.73 -5.31 6.94
C TYR A 30 2.41 -5.21 7.71
N GLY A 31 1.28 -5.19 6.99
CA GLY A 31 -0.03 -4.98 7.62
C GLY A 31 -0.36 -3.52 7.94
N MET A 32 0.59 -2.59 7.79
CA MET A 32 0.43 -1.20 8.20
C MET A 32 0.14 -0.32 6.99
N LEU A 33 -0.86 0.55 7.12
CA LEU A 33 -1.27 1.48 6.08
C LEU A 33 -1.19 2.92 6.58
N THR A 34 -0.72 3.82 5.71
CA THR A 34 -0.73 5.28 5.92
C THR A 34 -1.88 5.94 5.18
N SER A 35 -2.40 5.32 4.12
CA SER A 35 -3.51 5.85 3.34
C SER A 35 -4.26 4.76 2.59
N VAL A 36 -5.57 4.95 2.46
CA VAL A 36 -6.45 4.15 1.60
C VAL A 36 -7.39 5.12 0.89
N ALA A 37 -7.52 5.00 -0.43
CA ALA A 37 -8.39 5.87 -1.22
C ALA A 37 -8.98 5.13 -2.40
N LEU A 38 -10.28 5.33 -2.63
CA LEU A 38 -10.97 4.80 -3.80
C LEU A 38 -11.19 5.94 -4.80
N ASP A 39 -10.52 5.87 -5.94
CA ASP A 39 -10.54 6.91 -6.97
C ASP A 39 -10.95 6.32 -8.34
N PRO A 40 -11.50 7.12 -9.26
CA PRO A 40 -11.51 6.76 -10.69
C PRO A 40 -10.08 6.62 -11.22
N ILE A 41 -9.88 5.69 -12.14
CA ILE A 41 -8.54 5.42 -12.72
C ILE A 41 -7.95 6.64 -13.44
N GLU A 42 -8.80 7.54 -13.92
CA GLU A 42 -8.44 8.77 -14.62
C GLU A 42 -7.73 9.79 -13.74
N LYS A 43 -7.87 9.71 -12.42
CA LYS A 43 -7.14 10.57 -11.48
C LYS A 43 -5.66 10.20 -11.39
N LYS A 44 -5.30 8.97 -11.78
CA LYS A 44 -3.93 8.46 -11.76
C LYS A 44 -3.26 8.68 -13.12
N PRO A 45 -1.92 8.59 -13.23
CA PRO A 45 -1.21 8.61 -14.52
C PRO A 45 -1.46 7.33 -15.37
N LEU A 46 -2.69 6.81 -15.33
CA LEU A 46 -3.17 5.58 -15.93
C LEU A 46 -4.50 5.79 -16.68
N ARG A 47 -4.84 7.04 -17.06
CA ARG A 47 -6.13 7.40 -17.68
C ARG A 47 -6.56 6.53 -18.88
N ARG A 48 -5.61 6.00 -19.66
CA ARG A 48 -5.91 5.15 -20.83
C ARG A 48 -6.07 3.67 -20.48
N PHE A 49 -5.76 3.31 -19.24
CA PHE A 49 -5.82 1.95 -18.76
C PHE A 49 -7.19 1.73 -18.10
N MET A 50 -8.00 0.87 -18.71
CA MET A 50 -9.36 0.55 -18.23
C MET A 50 -10.24 1.78 -17.87
N PRO A 51 -10.50 2.71 -18.81
CA PRO A 51 -11.30 3.91 -18.53
C PRO A 51 -12.68 3.60 -17.93
N GLY A 52 -13.16 4.46 -17.03
CA GLY A 52 -14.41 4.33 -16.29
C GLY A 52 -14.35 3.39 -15.09
N SER A 53 -13.21 2.73 -14.85
CA SER A 53 -13.03 1.82 -13.71
C SER A 53 -12.59 2.56 -12.45
N LEU A 54 -12.87 1.92 -11.31
CA LEU A 54 -12.37 2.37 -10.01
C LEU A 54 -11.06 1.66 -9.67
N ILE A 55 -10.18 2.40 -8.99
CA ILE A 55 -8.89 1.93 -8.52
C ILE A 55 -8.76 2.20 -7.04
N LEU A 56 -8.38 1.17 -6.29
CA LEU A 56 -8.02 1.32 -4.89
C LEU A 56 -6.55 1.71 -4.82
N SER A 57 -6.27 2.86 -4.23
CA SER A 57 -4.94 3.32 -3.88
C SER A 57 -4.70 3.00 -2.41
N VAL A 58 -3.65 2.25 -2.14
CA VAL A 58 -3.27 1.83 -0.79
C VAL A 58 -1.82 2.18 -0.59
N GLY A 59 -1.50 2.83 0.52
CA GLY A 59 -0.15 3.27 0.83
C GLY A 59 0.32 2.82 2.20
N SER A 60 1.60 2.52 2.31
CA SER A 60 2.30 2.26 3.57
C SER A 60 3.43 3.28 3.78
N TYR A 61 4.20 3.14 4.85
CA TYR A 61 5.39 3.94 5.14
C TYR A 61 6.66 3.15 4.81
N GLY A 62 7.79 3.84 4.62
CA GLY A 62 9.06 3.19 4.29
C GLY A 62 9.19 2.81 2.82
N CYS A 63 10.25 3.28 2.17
CA CYS A 63 10.61 2.92 0.80
C CYS A 63 12.13 2.79 0.68
N ASN A 64 12.60 1.82 -0.10
CA ASN A 64 14.02 1.65 -0.41
C ASN A 64 14.54 2.65 -1.47
N LEU A 65 13.65 3.39 -2.15
CA LEU A 65 14.00 4.38 -3.16
C LEU A 65 14.06 5.80 -2.59
N ARG A 66 15.09 6.55 -3.01
CA ARG A 66 15.29 7.97 -2.68
C ARG A 66 14.99 8.87 -3.89
N CYS A 67 13.78 8.73 -4.46
CA CYS A 67 13.40 9.48 -5.66
C CYS A 67 13.43 11.01 -5.38
N PRO A 68 14.12 11.82 -6.21
CA PRO A 68 14.28 13.26 -5.97
C PRO A 68 12.97 14.06 -6.09
N PHE A 69 11.95 13.47 -6.71
CA PHE A 69 10.62 14.05 -6.92
C PHE A 69 9.51 13.28 -6.18
N CYS A 70 9.86 12.58 -5.09
CA CYS A 70 8.87 11.82 -4.34
C CYS A 70 7.88 12.75 -3.62
N GLN A 71 6.61 12.73 -4.02
CA GLN A 71 5.55 13.50 -3.35
C GLN A 71 5.27 13.02 -1.92
N ASN A 72 5.65 11.77 -1.62
CA ASN A 72 5.43 11.12 -0.34
C ASN A 72 6.74 10.97 0.47
N TYR A 73 7.76 11.78 0.18
CA TYR A 73 9.09 11.63 0.78
C TYR A 73 9.05 11.63 2.31
N SER A 74 8.16 12.43 2.92
CA SER A 74 8.01 12.56 4.38
C SER A 74 7.74 11.21 5.07
N ILE A 75 6.86 10.38 4.51
CA ILE A 75 6.53 9.05 5.05
C ILE A 75 7.46 7.94 4.52
N SER A 76 8.05 8.16 3.35
CA SER A 76 8.94 7.18 2.71
C SER A 76 10.31 7.15 3.38
N TRP A 77 10.74 8.31 3.90
CA TRP A 77 12.06 8.53 4.44
C TRP A 77 12.07 8.65 5.96
N SER A 78 10.90 8.62 6.60
CA SER A 78 10.77 8.70 8.04
C SER A 78 11.54 7.57 8.73
N GLU A 79 12.23 7.92 9.81
CA GLU A 79 12.92 6.96 10.69
C GLU A 79 12.12 6.70 11.96
N GLU A 80 11.14 7.55 12.25
CA GLU A 80 10.18 7.39 13.34
C GLU A 80 8.78 7.13 12.78
N VAL A 81 8.11 6.11 13.29
CA VAL A 81 6.76 5.76 12.89
C VAL A 81 5.89 5.68 14.13
N LYS A 82 4.84 6.49 14.14
CA LYS A 82 3.75 6.40 15.12
C LYS A 82 2.55 5.83 14.39
N TYR A 83 1.94 4.80 14.96
CA TYR A 83 0.75 4.19 14.41
C TYR A 83 -0.31 4.04 15.49
N GLU A 84 -1.56 4.04 15.04
CA GLU A 84 -2.73 3.73 15.85
C GLU A 84 -3.50 2.62 15.14
N ILE A 85 -4.08 1.72 15.92
CA ILE A 85 -4.92 0.66 15.37
C ILE A 85 -6.29 1.28 15.09
N VAL A 86 -6.58 1.52 13.82
CA VAL A 86 -7.86 2.10 13.36
C VAL A 86 -8.94 1.02 13.21
N SER A 87 -8.56 -0.22 12.96
CA SER A 87 -9.48 -1.36 12.92
C SER A 87 -8.76 -2.67 13.20
N GLU A 88 -9.38 -3.53 14.01
CA GLU A 88 -8.94 -4.93 14.17
C GLU A 88 -9.38 -5.81 13.00
N ARG A 89 -10.30 -5.34 12.15
CA ARG A 89 -10.76 -6.11 10.98
C ARG A 89 -9.72 -6.00 9.86
N PRO A 90 -9.18 -7.13 9.37
CA PRO A 90 -8.24 -7.11 8.26
C PRO A 90 -8.95 -6.63 6.99
N ILE A 91 -8.39 -5.61 6.33
CA ILE A 91 -8.73 -5.29 4.94
C ILE A 91 -8.32 -6.51 4.10
N ASP A 92 -9.19 -6.94 3.16
CA ASP A 92 -9.05 -8.21 2.41
C ASP A 92 -7.57 -8.55 2.09
N PHE A 93 -7.12 -9.72 2.60
CA PHE A 93 -5.73 -10.15 2.80
C PHE A 93 -4.83 -10.06 1.55
N GLU A 94 -5.42 -10.14 0.35
CA GLU A 94 -4.67 -10.14 -0.92
C GLU A 94 -4.05 -8.77 -1.23
N ILE A 95 -4.61 -7.69 -0.69
CA ILE A 95 -4.14 -6.30 -0.91
C ILE A 95 -2.92 -6.00 -0.03
N ILE A 96 -2.94 -6.48 1.22
CA ILE A 96 -1.92 -6.20 2.24
C ILE A 96 -0.63 -7.01 1.99
N ASN A 97 -0.74 -8.24 1.50
CA ASN A 97 0.40 -9.14 1.29
C ASN A 97 1.45 -8.62 0.27
N THR A 98 1.15 -7.52 -0.42
CA THR A 98 2.03 -6.93 -1.45
C THR A 98 2.51 -5.52 -1.08
N LEU A 99 2.07 -4.99 0.06
CA LEU A 99 2.31 -3.60 0.45
C LEU A 99 3.62 -3.46 1.22
N CYS A 100 4.72 -3.43 0.48
CA CYS A 100 6.00 -2.89 0.93
C CYS A 100 6.17 -1.41 0.49
N CYS A 101 5.15 -0.82 -0.12
CA CYS A 101 5.29 0.38 -0.96
C CYS A 101 4.37 1.51 -0.55
N ILE A 102 4.77 2.72 -0.93
CA ILE A 102 4.09 3.96 -0.60
C ILE A 102 2.72 4.08 -1.28
N THR A 103 2.57 3.55 -2.50
CA THR A 103 1.28 3.51 -3.18
C THR A 103 1.22 2.33 -4.14
N VAL A 104 0.33 1.38 -3.86
CA VAL A 104 -0.03 0.29 -4.77
C VAL A 104 -1.44 0.56 -5.28
N TYR A 105 -1.66 0.26 -6.55
CA TYR A 105 -2.98 0.36 -7.16
C TYR A 105 -3.56 -1.01 -7.41
N VAL A 106 -4.71 -1.27 -6.81
CA VAL A 106 -5.44 -2.52 -6.97
C VAL A 106 -6.74 -2.25 -7.72
N LYS A 107 -6.95 -2.97 -8.83
CA LYS A 107 -8.27 -3.00 -9.46
C LYS A 107 -9.24 -3.74 -8.53
N ILE A 108 -10.32 -3.08 -8.16
CA ILE A 108 -11.36 -3.68 -7.33
C ILE A 108 -12.66 -3.93 -8.12
N ASN A 109 -13.44 -4.91 -7.68
CA ASN A 109 -14.77 -5.18 -8.20
C ASN A 109 -15.87 -4.52 -7.32
N ILE A 110 -17.13 -4.62 -7.76
CA ILE A 110 -18.28 -4.00 -7.08
C ILE A 110 -18.47 -4.55 -5.65
N SER A 111 -18.24 -5.85 -5.41
CA SER A 111 -18.39 -6.43 -4.06
C SER A 111 -17.30 -5.97 -3.11
N GLN A 112 -16.07 -5.79 -3.59
CA GLN A 112 -14.96 -5.20 -2.83
C GLN A 112 -15.19 -3.73 -2.50
N LYS A 113 -15.80 -2.97 -3.44
CA LYS A 113 -16.15 -1.56 -3.23
C LYS A 113 -17.00 -1.37 -1.98
N GLU A 114 -18.05 -2.15 -1.80
CA GLU A 114 -18.95 -2.02 -0.64
C GLU A 114 -18.25 -2.36 0.68
N LYS A 115 -17.36 -3.35 0.68
CA LYS A 115 -16.54 -3.69 1.86
C LYS A 115 -15.56 -2.57 2.22
N LEU A 116 -14.95 -1.93 1.22
CA LEU A 116 -13.93 -0.90 1.42
C LEU A 116 -14.50 0.43 1.92
N LYS A 117 -15.78 0.73 1.67
CA LYS A 117 -16.46 1.93 2.23
C LYS A 117 -16.44 1.99 3.76
N ALA A 118 -16.25 0.87 4.44
CA ALA A 118 -16.15 0.85 5.90
C ALA A 118 -14.77 1.29 6.43
N TYR A 119 -13.77 1.45 5.55
CA TYR A 119 -12.37 1.72 5.89
C TYR A 119 -11.81 3.02 5.28
N ILE A 120 -12.59 3.68 4.40
CA ILE A 120 -12.24 4.91 3.68
C ILE A 120 -13.28 5.97 4.05
#